data_AF-A0A971BPT6-F1
#
_entry.id   AF-A0A971BPT6-F1
#
_cell.length_a   1.000
_cell.length_b   1.000
_cell.length_c   1.000
_cell.angle_alpha   90.00
_cell.angle_beta   90.00
_cell.angle_gamma   90.00
#
_symmetry.space_group_name_H-M   'P 1'
#
loop_
_entity.id
_entity.type
_entity.pdbx_description
1 polymer ?
#
loop_
_entity_poly.entity_id
_entity_poly.type
_entity_poly.pdbx_seq_one_letter_code
_entity_poly.pdbx_strand_id
1 'polypeptide(L)' 'MPAITLRGINNYACHDTNLDIKDGELLFILGPNGSGKTTLLNVIAGLVDYQGTVM' A
#
# COMPACT_ATOMS: atom_id res chain seq x y z
N MET A 1 11.78 7.13 -11.80
CA MET A 1 10.88 7.83 -10.86
C MET A 1 9.74 6.87 -10.57
N PRO A 2 9.39 6.59 -9.29
CA PRO A 2 8.24 5.74 -8.98
C PRO A 2 6.95 6.43 -9.44
N ALA A 3 5.99 5.64 -9.92
CA ALA A 3 4.65 6.11 -10.25
C ALA A 3 3.75 6.14 -9.00
N ILE A 4 4.04 5.27 -8.03
CA ILE A 4 3.35 5.25 -6.73
C ILE A 4 4.40 5.03 -5.64
N THR A 5 4.35 5.85 -4.59
CA THR A 5 5.20 5.75 -3.41
C THR A 5 4.37 5.78 -2.14
N LEU A 6 4.47 4.72 -1.34
CA LEU A 6 3.93 4.60 0.01
C LEU A 6 5.03 4.84 1.03
N ARG A 7 4.78 5.71 2.00
CA ARG A 7 5.70 5.98 3.12
C ARG A 7 4.98 5.97 4.46
N GLY A 8 5.46 5.14 5.39
CA GLY A 8 4.98 5.06 6.76
C GLY A 8 3.49 4.73 6.88
N ILE A 9 2.95 3.90 6.00
CA ILE A 9 1.52 3.59 6.00
C ILE A 9 1.15 2.78 7.24
N ASN A 10 0.25 3.33 8.04
CA ASN A 10 -0.25 2.72 9.27
C ASN A 10 -1.78 2.78 9.34
N ASN A 11 -2.41 1.62 9.61
CA ASN A 11 -3.80 1.49 9.99
C ASN A 11 -4.02 0.16 10.74
N TYR A 12 -5.26 -0.33 10.79
CA TYR A 12 -5.60 -1.59 11.47
C TYR A 12 -5.00 -2.85 10.83
N ALA A 13 -4.53 -2.79 9.58
CA ALA A 13 -3.97 -3.94 8.85
C ALA A 13 -2.55 -3.72 8.32
N CYS A 14 -2.17 -2.48 8.04
CA CYS A 14 -0.82 -2.10 7.61
C CYS A 14 -0.05 -1.49 8.78
N HIS A 15 1.18 -1.94 8.98
CA HIS A 15 2.06 -1.45 10.05
C HIS A 15 3.38 -1.00 9.43
N ASP A 16 3.68 0.29 9.54
CA ASP A 16 4.85 0.97 8.97
C ASP A 16 5.21 0.49 7.55
N THR A 17 4.20 0.46 6.68
CA THR A 17 4.35 -0.11 5.33
C THR A 17 4.92 0.92 4.37
N ASN A 18 6.02 0.54 3.71
CA ASN A 18 6.75 1.34 2.74
C ASN A 18 6.88 0.55 1.42
N LEU A 19 6.54 1.18 0.31
CA LEU A 19 6.53 0.53 -1.01
C LEU A 19 6.78 1.57 -2.11
N ASP A 20 7.56 1.20 -3.12
CA ASP A 20 7.71 1.96 -4.35
C ASP A 20 7.30 1.09 -5.53
N ILE A 21 6.44 1.61 -6.39
CA ILE A 21 5.98 0.96 -7.61
C ILE A 21 6.44 1.83 -8.78
N LYS A 22 7.24 1.24 -9.68
CA LYS A 22 7.76 1.94 -10.86
C LYS A 22 6.67 2.02 -11.93
N ASP A 23 6.81 3.02 -12.79
CA ASP A 23 5.97 3.11 -13.99
C ASP A 23 6.13 1.83 -14.85
N GLY A 24 5.00 1.28 -15.30
CA GLY A 24 4.93 0.01 -16.03
C GLY A 24 5.21 -1.27 -15.21
N GLU A 25 5.40 -1.18 -13.90
CA GLU A 25 5.67 -2.35 -13.06
C GLU A 25 4.40 -3.18 -12.80
N LEU A 26 4.49 -4.49 -13.02
CA LEU A 26 3.45 -5.44 -12.63
C LEU A 26 3.71 -5.95 -11.21
N LEU A 27 3.02 -5.38 -10.23
CA LEU A 27 3.11 -5.79 -8.82
C LEU A 27 2.10 -6.87 -8.47
N PHE A 28 2.55 -7.92 -7.77
CA PHE A 28 1.69 -8.91 -7.13
C PHE A 28 1.81 -8.84 -5.60
N ILE A 29 0.68 -8.74 -4.91
CA ILE A 29 0.63 -8.78 -3.44
C ILE A 29 0.16 -10.16 -3.00
N LEU A 30 1.03 -10.92 -2.35
CA LEU A 30 0.77 -12.28 -1.89
C LEU A 30 0.73 -12.36 -0.36
N GLY A 31 -0.01 -13.33 0.17
CA GLY A 31 -0.13 -13.55 1.61
C GLY A 31 -1.43 -14.25 2.00
N PRO A 32 -1.52 -14.78 3.23
CA PRO A 32 -2.71 -15.48 3.71
C PRO A 32 -3.93 -14.55 3.84
N ASN A 33 -5.12 -15.14 4.03
CA ASN A 33 -6.32 -14.35 4.30
C ASN A 33 -6.14 -13.54 5.59
N GLY A 34 -6.60 -12.29 5.58
CA GLY A 34 -6.44 -11.35 6.69
C GLY A 34 -5.09 -10.63 6.76
N SER A 35 -4.12 -10.91 5.86
CA SER A 35 -2.80 -10.27 5.89
C SER A 35 -2.75 -8.80 5.42
N GLY A 36 -3.91 -8.14 5.24
CA GLY A 36 -3.97 -6.73 4.85
C GLY A 36 -3.84 -6.40 3.35
N LYS A 37 -3.84 -7.39 2.45
CA LYS A 37 -3.67 -7.15 1.00
C LYS A 37 -4.71 -6.21 0.40
N THR A 38 -6.00 -6.50 0.62
CA THR A 38 -7.10 -5.65 0.14
C THR A 38 -7.06 -4.29 0.82
N THR A 39 -6.69 -4.23 2.09
CA THR A 39 -6.53 -2.95 2.80
C THR A 39 -5.40 -2.12 2.20
N LEU A 40 -4.25 -2.71 1.86
CA LEU A 40 -3.14 -2.02 1.20
C LEU A 40 -3.54 -1.49 -0.19
N LEU A 41 -4.28 -2.28 -0.98
CA LEU A 41 -4.82 -1.82 -2.27
C LEU A 41 -5.82 -0.67 -2.09
N ASN A 42 -6.67 -0.73 -1.07
CA ASN A 42 -7.61 0.33 -0.75
C ASN A 42 -6.90 1.61 -0.28
N VAL A 43 -5.76 1.50 0.44
CA VAL A 43 -4.92 2.66 0.78
C VAL A 43 -4.39 3.32 -0.49
N ILE A 44 -3.83 2.54 -1.42
CA ILE A 44 -3.33 3.06 -2.71
C ILE A 44 -4.45 3.75 -3.49
N ALA A 45 -5.66 3.18 -3.47
CA ALA A 45 -6.83 3.74 -4.15
C ALA A 45 -7.50 4.93 -3.41
N GLY A 46 -7.06 5.29 -2.21
CA GLY A 46 -7.66 6.36 -1.40
C GLY A 46 -9.06 6.03 -0.86
N LEU A 47 -9.37 4.75 -0.64
CA LEU A 47 -10.69 4.26 -0.25
C LEU A 47 -10.85 3.98 1.26
N VAL A 48 -9.79 4.09 2.04
CA VAL A 48 -9.78 3.86 3.49
C VAL A 48 -8.85 4.86 4.18
N ASP A 49 -9.11 5.15 5.45
CA ASP A 49 -8.24 6.01 6.25
C ASP A 49 -6.91 5.31 6.59
N TYR A 50 -5.84 6.11 6.64
CA TYR A 50 -4.49 5.69 7.01
C TYR A 50 -3.69 6.89 7.53
N GLN A 51 -2.60 6.60 8.26
CA GLN A 51 -1.51 7.55 8.51
C GLN A 51 -0.37 7.27 7.55
N GLY A 52 0.40 8.29 7.18
CA GLY A 52 1.52 8.20 6.23
C GLY A 52 1.27 9.01 4.96
N THR A 53 1.95 8.65 3.86
CA THR A 53 1.84 9.36 2.58
C THR A 53 1.74 8.39 1.41
N VAL A 54 0.84 8.70 0.47
CA VAL A 54 0.73 8.09 -0.85
C VAL A 54 0.98 9.19 -1.89
N MET A 55 2.03 9.03 -2.70
CA MET A 55 2.40 9.95 -3.78
C MET A 55 2.41 9.24 -5.13
#